data_AF-A0A950EG94-F1
#
_entry.id   AF-A0A950EG94-F1
#
_cell.length_a   1.000
_cell.length_b   1.000
_cell.length_c   1.000
_cell.angle_alpha   90.00
_cell.angle_beta   90.00
_cell.angle_gamma   90.00
#
_symmetry.space_group_name_H-M   'P 1'
#
loop_
_entity.id
_entity.type
_entity.pdbx_description
1 polymer ?
#
loop_
_entity_poly.entity_id
_entity_poly.type
_entity_poly.pdbx_seq_one_letter_code
_entity_poly.pdbx_strand_id
1 'polypeptide(L)' 'MASAPTVSPCRSFDEHGRALPLAEEEVRRRAEQAIRTLEALWDLGDEAEQRATLEALVTALDEDRPPELRRFPGCA' A
#
# COMPACT_ATOMS: atom_id res chain seq x y z
N MET A 1 -14.15 -11.12 -9.39
CA MET A 1 -13.56 -10.23 -8.36
C MET A 1 -13.00 -11.11 -7.26
N ALA A 2 -11.68 -11.11 -7.06
CA ALA A 2 -11.07 -11.89 -5.98
C ALA A 2 -11.29 -11.13 -4.66
N SER A 3 -12.00 -11.76 -3.72
CA SER A 3 -12.15 -11.23 -2.36
C SER A 3 -10.80 -11.29 -1.67
N ALA A 4 -10.28 -10.14 -1.23
CA ALA A 4 -9.05 -10.12 -0.43
C ALA A 4 -9.30 -10.92 0.87
N PRO A 5 -8.44 -11.88 1.22
CA PRO A 5 -8.58 -12.59 2.48
C PRO A 5 -8.24 -11.61 3.61
N THR A 6 -9.24 -10.98 4.22
CA THR A 6 -9.08 -10.25 5.48
C THR A 6 -8.88 -11.28 6.59
N VAL A 7 -7.68 -11.84 6.68
CA VAL A 7 -7.23 -12.57 7.87
C VAL A 7 -6.83 -11.51 8.87
N SER A 8 -7.81 -10.93 9.58
CA SER A 8 -7.49 -10.21 10.82
C SER A 8 -6.83 -11.22 11.75
N PRO A 9 -5.55 -11.04 12.11
CA PRO A 9 -4.88 -12.03 12.94
C PRO A 9 -5.58 -12.09 14.30
N CYS A 10 -6.17 -13.23 14.63
CA CYS A 10 -6.83 -13.44 15.92
C CYS A 10 -5.84 -13.08 17.04
N ARG A 11 -6.21 -12.06 17.82
CA ARG A 11 -5.54 -11.69 19.06
C ARG A 11 -6.37 -12.25 20.20
N SER A 12 -5.71 -12.92 21.13
CA SER A 12 -6.32 -13.28 22.40
C SER A 12 -6.19 -12.11 23.37
N PHE A 13 -7.20 -11.94 24.22
CA PHE A 13 -7.26 -10.88 25.21
C PHE A 13 -7.44 -11.50 26.60
N ASP A 14 -6.92 -10.84 27.63
CA ASP A 14 -7.17 -11.20 29.02
C ASP A 14 -8.58 -10.72 29.48
N GLU A 15 -8.95 -11.05 30.72
CA GLU A 15 -10.23 -10.67 31.33
C GLU A 15 -10.44 -9.15 31.43
N HIS A 16 -9.37 -8.36 31.31
CA HIS A 16 -9.40 -6.90 31.34
C HIS A 16 -9.34 -6.29 29.93
N GLY A 17 -9.40 -7.11 28.88
CA GLY A 17 -9.36 -6.65 27.48
C GLY A 17 -7.96 -6.26 27.00
N ARG A 18 -6.89 -6.63 27.70
CA ARG A 18 -5.52 -6.41 27.22
C ARG A 18 -5.10 -7.55 26.31
N ALA A 19 -4.43 -7.24 25.21
CA ALA A 19 -3.93 -8.26 24.31
C ALA A 19 -2.88 -9.13 25.01
N LEU A 20 -3.06 -10.45 24.94
CA LEU A 20 -2.05 -11.39 25.42
C LEU A 20 -0.82 -11.34 24.50
N PRO A 21 0.41 -11.40 25.06
CA PRO A 21 1.62 -11.53 24.27
C PRO A 21 1.55 -12.80 23.42
N LEU A 22 2.05 -12.71 22.18
CA LEU A 22 2.23 -13.87 21.34
C LEU A 22 3.46 -14.65 21.81
N ALA A 23 3.41 -15.98 21.67
CA ALA A 23 4.61 -16.80 21.81
C ALA A 23 5.63 -16.41 20.72
N GLU A 24 6.92 -16.52 21.01
CA GLU A 24 8.00 -16.14 20.07
C GLU A 24 7.89 -16.84 18.72
N GLU A 25 7.55 -18.14 18.73
CA GLU A 25 7.35 -18.94 17.52
C GLU A 25 6.21 -18.38 16.65
N GLU A 26 5.13 -17.95 17.29
CA GLU A 26 3.96 -17.37 16.61
C GLU A 26 4.28 -15.98 16.04
N VAL A 27 5.12 -15.20 16.74
CA VAL A 27 5.64 -13.93 16.21
C VAL A 27 6.45 -14.18 14.93
N ARG A 28 7.39 -15.14 14.96
CA ARG A 28 8.22 -15.47 13.81
C ARG A 28 7.38 -15.91 12.61
N ARG A 29 6.45 -16.85 12.82
CA ARG A 29 5.56 -17.35 11.77
C ARG A 29 4.74 -16.24 11.12
N ARG A 30 4.19 -15.31 11.92
CA ARG A 30 3.42 -14.17 11.41
C ARG A 30 4.28 -13.19 10.64
N ALA A 31 5.50 -12.91 11.12
CA ALA A 31 6.43 -12.04 10.42
C ALA A 31 6.79 -12.59 9.03
N GLU A 32 7.10 -13.88 8.93
CA GLU A 32 7.39 -14.53 7.65
C GLU A 32 6.19 -14.49 6.69
N GLN A 33 4.98 -14.71 7.20
CA GLN A 33 3.77 -14.62 6.38
C GLN A 33 3.52 -13.19 5.88
N ALA A 34 3.74 -12.20 6.73
CA ALA A 34 3.63 -10.79 6.35
C ALA A 34 4.65 -10.40 5.28
N ILE A 35 5.91 -10.82 5.43
CA ILE A 35 6.96 -10.58 4.43
C ILE A 35 6.57 -11.18 3.08
N ARG A 36 6.19 -12.47 3.03
CA ARG A 36 5.75 -13.12 1.79
C ARG A 36 4.56 -12.42 1.13
N THR A 37 3.65 -11.88 1.94
CA THR A 37 2.48 -11.17 1.44
C THR A 37 2.89 -9.84 0.80
N LEU A 38 3.79 -9.09 1.45
CA LEU A 38 4.32 -7.83 0.92
C LEU A 38 5.14 -8.05 -0.35
N GLU A 39 5.96 -9.09 -0.41
CA GLU A 39 6.69 -9.48 -1.62
C GLU A 39 5.74 -9.79 -2.77
N ALA A 40 4.65 -10.53 -2.53
CA ALA A 40 3.65 -10.84 -3.55
C ALA A 40 2.87 -9.60 -4.03
N LEU A 41 2.78 -8.55 -3.20
CA LEU A 41 2.15 -7.28 -3.56
C LEU A 41 3.13 -6.30 -4.22
N TRP A 42 4.44 -6.51 -4.08
CA TRP A 42 5.46 -5.59 -4.60
C TRP A 42 5.38 -5.46 -6.12
N ASP A 43 5.12 -6.58 -6.80
CA ASP A 43 4.96 -6.63 -8.26
C ASP A 43 3.50 -6.40 -8.71
N LEU A 44 2.60 -6.11 -7.76
CA LEU A 44 1.19 -5.84 -8.04
C LEU A 44 1.02 -4.37 -8.46
N GLY A 45 1.52 -4.03 -9.64
CA GLY A 45 1.30 -2.74 -10.28
C GLY A 45 1.95 -2.71 -11.65
N ASP A 46 1.19 -2.32 -12.69
CA ASP A 46 1.75 -2.10 -14.01
C ASP A 46 2.55 -0.78 -14.00
N GLU A 47 3.88 -0.87 -14.15
CA GLU A 47 4.75 0.31 -14.23
C GLU A 47 4.33 1.27 -15.36
N ALA A 48 3.71 0.76 -16.43
CA ALA A 48 3.16 1.61 -17.49
C ALA A 48 1.92 2.37 -16.99
N GLU A 49 1.01 1.71 -16.28
CA GLU A 49 -0.17 2.32 -15.67
C GLU A 49 0.21 3.36 -14.60
N GLN A 50 1.22 3.07 -13.78
CA GLN A 50 1.71 4.00 -12.75
C GLN A 50 2.30 5.27 -13.39
N ARG A 51 3.11 5.11 -14.44
CA ARG A 51 3.68 6.24 -15.19
C ARG A 51 2.60 7.07 -15.86
N ALA A 52 1.66 6.43 -16.55
CA ALA A 52 0.54 7.11 -17.21
C ALA A 52 -0.35 7.86 -16.21
N THR A 53 -0.61 7.26 -15.04
CA THR A 53 -1.38 7.90 -13.97
C THR A 53 -0.64 9.12 -13.42
N LEU A 54 0.67 9.01 -13.18
CA LEU A 54 1.48 10.12 -12.70
C LEU A 54 1.49 11.27 -13.72
N GLU A 55 1.67 10.97 -15.00
CA GLU A 55 1.64 11.95 -16.08
C GLU A 55 0.29 12.68 -16.12
N ALA A 56 -0.82 11.94 -16.10
CA ALA A 56 -2.17 12.51 -16.08
C ALA A 56 -2.40 13.44 -14.88
N LEU A 57 -1.94 13.04 -13.69
CA LEU A 57 -2.04 13.87 -12.48
C LEU A 57 -1.21 15.15 -12.59
N VAL A 58 0.00 15.06 -13.14
CA VAL A 58 0.88 16.21 -13.35
C VAL A 58 0.25 17.18 -14.34
N THR A 59 -0.29 16.69 -15.46
CA THR A 59 -1.00 17.52 -16.44
C THR A 59 -2.22 18.19 -15.82
N ALA A 60 -3.06 17.46 -15.06
CA ALA A 60 -4.26 17.99 -14.43
C ALA A 60 -3.97 19.12 -13.43
N LEU A 61 -2.84 19.05 -12.71
CA LEU A 61 -2.45 20.09 -11.76
C LEU A 61 -2.07 21.43 -12.41
N ASP A 62 -1.64 21.40 -13.67
CA ASP A 62 -1.17 22.55 -14.43
C ASP A 62 -2.15 23.00 -15.54
N GLU A 63 -3.25 22.27 -15.76
CA GLU A 63 -4.23 22.48 -16.84
C GLU A 63 -4.81 23.91 -16.82
N ASP A 64 -5.23 24.39 -15.65
CA ASP A 64 -5.82 25.72 -15.46
C ASP A 64 -4.78 26.81 -15.12
N ARG A 65 -3.50 26.47 -15.17
CA ARG A 65 -2.44 27.36 -14.70
C ARG A 65 -1.75 28.08 -15.87
N PRO A 66 -1.57 29.41 -15.80
CA PRO A 66 -0.81 30.11 -16.83
C PRO A 66 0.62 29.54 -16.92
N PRO A 67 1.22 29.48 -18.13
CA PRO A 67 2.49 28.78 -18.39
C PRO A 67 3.63 29.14 -17.42
N GLU A 68 3.75 30.42 -17.10
CA GLU A 68 4.73 31.00 -16.18
C GLU A 68 4.58 30.56 -14.71
N LEU A 69 3.43 30.01 -14.32
CA LEU A 69 3.16 29.56 -12.95
C LEU A 69 3.10 28.03 -12.83
N ARG A 70 3.17 27.29 -13.96
CA ARG A 70 3.13 25.81 -13.98
C ARG A 70 4.17 25.21 -13.05
N ARG A 71 3.75 24.20 -12.28
CA ARG A 71 4.63 23.50 -11.34
C ARG A 71 5.51 22.47 -12.04
N PHE A 72 5.05 21.94 -13.16
CA PHE A 72 5.70 20.88 -13.92
C PHE A 72 5.80 21.26 -15.41
N PRO A 73 6.58 22.30 -15.75
CA PRO A 73 6.76 22.71 -17.13
C PRO A 73 7.48 21.63 -17.94
N GLY A 74 6.87 21.18 -19.04
CA GLY A 74 7.47 20.21 -19.97
C GLY A 74 7.29 18.74 -19.60
N CYS A 75 6.45 18.43 -18.60
CA CYS A 75 5.99 17.06 -18.36
C CYS A 75 4.82 16.74 -19.31
N ALA A 76 5.13 15.98 -20.35
CA ALA A 76 4.24 15.13 -21.15
C ALA A 76 5.11 13.96 -21.61
#